data_AF-A0A4Y8L080-F1
#
_entry.id   AF-A0A4Y8L080-F1
#
_cell.length_a   1.000
_cell.length_b   1.000
_cell.length_c   1.000
_cell.angle_alpha   90.00
_cell.angle_beta   90.00
_cell.angle_gamma   90.00
#
_symmetry.space_group_name_H-M   'P 1'
#
loop_
_entity.id
_entity.type
_entity.pdbx_description
1 polymer ?
#
loop_
_entity_poly.entity_id
_entity_poly.type
_entity_poly.pdbx_seq_one_letter_code
_entity_poly.pdbx_strand_id
1 'polypeptide(L)'
;MEKQYGIDKLGKYYDEDLGTKSKNEGSIYPFYEFYLSVIDQALDKSIEFHYKLIHPVSDRVEMLKGVIKEPFSRKDYMEYHKIASATASLDLKKAVDRGVLIIVGDKINARYRYKDETDVVFL
;
A
#
# COMPACT_ATOMS: atom_id res chain seq x y z
N MET A 1 -9.01 18.66 26.31
CA MET A 1 -8.43 17.53 25.54
C MET A 1 -8.79 17.76 24.09
N GLU A 2 -7.80 17.98 23.23
CA GLU A 2 -8.04 18.01 21.78
C GLU A 2 -8.60 16.66 21.34
N LYS A 3 -9.76 16.66 20.70
CA LYS A 3 -10.31 15.47 20.04
C LYS A 3 -9.35 15.15 18.89
N GLN A 4 -8.65 14.03 18.97
CA GLN A 4 -7.89 13.52 17.83
C GLN A 4 -8.90 12.95 16.81
N TYR A 5 -9.09 13.67 15.72
CA TYR A 5 -9.97 13.23 14.64
C TYR A 5 -9.26 12.12 13.86
N GLY A 6 -9.89 10.95 13.70
CA GLY A 6 -9.31 9.83 12.96
C GLY A 6 -9.84 9.77 11.53
N ILE A 7 -8.96 9.49 10.57
CA ILE A 7 -9.30 9.30 9.15
C ILE A 7 -10.34 8.17 8.92
N ASP A 8 -10.48 7.23 9.86
CA ASP A 8 -11.45 6.13 9.83
C ASP A 8 -12.91 6.58 10.04
N LYS A 9 -13.14 7.84 10.39
CA LYS A 9 -14.47 8.37 10.75
C LYS A 9 -14.94 9.51 9.84
N LEU A 10 -14.37 9.64 8.64
CA LEU A 10 -14.76 10.62 7.63
C LEU A 10 -16.25 10.48 7.21
N GLY A 11 -17.05 11.53 7.41
CA GLY A 11 -18.47 11.61 7.03
C GLY A 11 -19.35 12.36 8.04
N LYS A 12 -20.68 12.17 7.94
CA LYS A 12 -21.75 12.79 8.78
C LYS A 12 -21.51 12.80 10.30
N TYR A 13 -20.59 11.97 10.79
CA TYR A 13 -20.27 11.84 12.21
C TYR A 13 -19.67 13.11 12.83
N TYR A 14 -19.04 13.97 12.03
CA TYR A 14 -18.42 15.20 12.52
C TYR A 14 -19.11 16.49 12.07
N ASP A 15 -19.99 16.45 11.06
CA ASP A 15 -20.63 17.67 10.53
C ASP A 15 -21.51 18.39 11.57
N GLU A 16 -22.19 17.64 12.45
CA GLU A 16 -23.00 18.22 13.53
C GLU A 16 -22.14 18.86 14.64
N ASP A 17 -21.08 18.17 15.06
CA ASP A 17 -20.13 18.65 16.08
C ASP A 17 -19.37 19.89 15.58
N LEU A 18 -18.85 19.82 14.35
CA LEU A 18 -18.14 20.93 13.70
C LEU A 18 -19.09 22.09 13.41
N GLY A 19 -20.31 21.80 12.96
CA GLY A 19 -21.35 22.80 12.74
C GLY A 19 -21.73 23.53 14.04
N THR A 20 -21.81 22.80 15.16
CA THR A 20 -22.07 23.39 16.48
C THR A 20 -20.90 24.26 16.95
N LYS A 21 -19.66 23.78 16.82
CA LYS A 21 -18.46 24.59 17.11
C LYS A 21 -18.39 25.85 16.26
N SER A 22 -18.59 25.72 14.95
CA SER A 22 -18.57 26.85 14.03
C SER A 22 -19.64 27.90 14.34
N LYS A 23 -20.85 27.48 14.75
CA LYS A 23 -21.90 28.40 15.22
C LYS A 23 -21.48 29.12 16.50
N ASN A 24 -20.91 28.39 17.47
CA ASN A 24 -20.46 28.96 18.74
C ASN A 24 -19.30 29.95 18.57
N GLU A 25 -18.41 29.68 17.62
CA GLU A 25 -17.24 30.51 17.32
C GLU A 25 -17.52 31.60 16.28
N GLY A 26 -18.68 31.55 15.61
CA GLY A 26 -19.01 32.45 14.50
C GLY A 26 -18.08 32.32 13.29
N SER A 27 -17.42 31.18 13.13
CA SER A 27 -16.37 30.96 12.11
C SER A 27 -16.40 29.54 11.56
N ILE A 28 -15.97 29.39 10.30
CA ILE A 28 -15.80 28.09 9.63
C ILE A 28 -14.44 27.43 9.92
N TYR A 29 -13.57 28.08 10.70
CA TYR A 29 -12.23 27.56 11.03
C TYR A 29 -12.21 26.15 11.63
N PRO A 30 -13.17 25.74 12.49
CA PRO A 30 -13.25 24.35 12.96
C PRO A 30 -13.29 23.31 11.84
N PHE A 31 -13.95 23.61 10.71
CA PHE A 31 -13.95 22.73 9.54
C PHE A 31 -12.58 22.69 8.87
N TYR A 32 -11.90 23.83 8.72
CA TYR A 32 -10.57 23.87 8.12
C TYR A 32 -9.56 23.09 8.95
N GLU A 33 -9.54 23.28 10.26
CA GLU A 33 -8.66 22.53 11.17
C GLU A 33 -8.91 21.03 11.07
N PHE A 34 -10.19 20.62 11.04
CA PHE A 34 -10.56 19.24 10.85
C PHE A 34 -10.03 18.67 9.54
N TYR A 35 -10.36 19.29 8.40
CA TYR A 35 -9.96 18.76 7.09
C TYR A 35 -8.45 18.80 6.87
N LEU A 36 -7.76 19.82 7.38
CA LEU A 36 -6.29 19.87 7.36
C LEU A 36 -5.71 18.72 8.19
N SER A 37 -6.24 18.44 9.38
CA SER A 37 -5.79 17.30 10.20
C SER A 37 -6.02 15.94 9.53
N VAL A 38 -7.10 15.83 8.75
CA VAL A 38 -7.40 14.62 7.96
C VAL A 38 -6.39 14.45 6.82
N ILE A 39 -6.09 15.54 6.11
CA ILE A 39 -5.09 15.53 5.02
C ILE A 39 -3.72 15.16 5.57
N ASP A 40 -3.32 15.76 6.70
CA ASP A 40 -2.05 15.50 7.37
C ASP A 40 -1.89 14.01 7.72
N GLN A 41 -2.91 13.42 8.37
CA GLN A 41 -2.92 11.98 8.67
C GLN A 41 -2.92 11.09 7.43
N ALA A 42 -3.59 11.51 6.35
CA ALA A 42 -3.58 10.76 5.10
C ALA A 42 -2.18 10.75 4.47
N LEU A 43 -1.48 11.89 4.53
CA LEU A 43 -0.10 12.01 4.06
C LEU A 43 0.85 11.15 4.90
N ASP A 44 0.75 11.21 6.23
CA ASP A 44 1.58 10.40 7.13
C ASP A 44 1.42 8.90 6.85
N LYS A 45 0.17 8.42 6.76
CA LYS A 45 -0.11 7.02 6.45
C LYS A 45 0.40 6.61 5.07
N SER A 46 0.32 7.51 4.09
CA SER A 46 0.84 7.28 2.75
C SER A 46 2.37 7.14 2.77
N ILE A 47 3.06 8.04 3.46
CA ILE A 47 4.52 7.99 3.63
C ILE A 47 4.94 6.70 4.36
N GLU A 48 4.25 6.34 5.44
CA GLU A 48 4.53 5.12 6.21
C GLU A 48 4.34 3.86 5.35
N PHE A 49 3.26 3.80 4.57
CA PHE A 49 3.00 2.70 3.65
C PHE A 49 4.10 2.57 2.59
N HIS A 50 4.48 3.67 1.95
CA HIS A 50 5.57 3.68 0.97
C HIS A 50 6.92 3.31 1.59
N TYR A 51 7.21 3.79 2.81
CA TYR A 51 8.43 3.43 3.51
C TYR A 51 8.50 1.93 3.80
N LYS A 52 7.39 1.34 4.28
CA LYS A 52 7.26 -0.11 4.52
C LYS A 52 7.40 -0.92 3.23
N LEU A 53 6.85 -0.43 2.12
CA LEU A 53 7.00 -1.06 0.81
C LEU A 53 8.44 -1.06 0.31
N ILE A 54 9.21 0.01 0.55
CA ILE A 54 10.60 0.12 0.08
C ILE A 54 11.58 -0.59 1.04
N HIS A 55 11.28 -0.62 2.34
CA HIS A 55 12.12 -1.23 3.39
C HIS A 55 11.41 -2.37 4.14
N PRO A 56 10.89 -3.38 3.45
CA PRO A 56 10.19 -4.48 4.09
C PRO A 56 11.15 -5.41 4.85
N VAL A 57 10.73 -5.79 6.06
CA VAL A 57 11.46 -6.73 6.93
C VAL A 57 11.22 -8.19 6.50
N SER A 58 10.03 -8.49 5.99
CA SER A 58 9.59 -9.80 5.49
C SER A 58 8.51 -9.62 4.41
N ASP A 59 8.09 -10.72 3.77
CA ASP A 59 6.89 -10.78 2.91
C ASP A 59 6.88 -9.78 1.74
N ARG A 60 8.09 -9.44 1.25
CA ARG A 60 8.33 -8.48 0.17
C ARG A 60 7.54 -8.76 -1.10
N VAL A 61 7.34 -10.04 -1.41
CA VAL A 61 6.56 -10.47 -2.58
C VAL A 61 5.09 -10.20 -2.30
N GLU A 62 4.56 -10.63 -1.17
CA GLU A 62 3.15 -10.47 -0.83
C GLU A 62 2.74 -8.99 -0.74
N MET A 63 3.61 -8.13 -0.21
CA MET A 63 3.37 -6.68 -0.10
C MET A 63 3.23 -5.96 -1.45
N LEU A 64 3.76 -6.51 -2.53
CA LEU A 64 3.66 -5.91 -3.87
C LEU A 64 2.38 -6.32 -4.61
N LYS A 65 1.54 -7.21 -4.06
CA LYS A 65 0.31 -7.65 -4.73
C LYS A 65 -0.64 -6.46 -4.90
N GLY A 66 -1.04 -6.18 -6.15
CA GLY A 66 -1.85 -5.01 -6.50
C GLY A 66 -1.10 -3.67 -6.53
N VAL A 67 0.20 -3.65 -6.20
CA VAL A 67 1.08 -2.47 -6.27
C VAL A 67 1.96 -2.53 -7.51
N ILE A 68 2.65 -3.65 -7.73
CA ILE A 68 3.49 -3.84 -8.91
C ILE A 68 2.63 -4.13 -10.14
N LYS A 69 2.99 -3.54 -11.29
CA LYS A 69 2.35 -3.84 -12.57
C LYS A 69 2.73 -5.25 -13.02
N GLU A 70 1.74 -6.06 -13.35
CA GLU A 70 1.93 -7.43 -13.82
C GLU A 70 1.81 -7.55 -15.36
N PRO A 71 2.56 -8.48 -15.99
CA PRO A 71 3.63 -9.27 -15.39
C PRO A 71 4.92 -8.44 -15.23
N PHE A 72 5.74 -8.77 -14.24
CA PHE A 72 6.96 -8.03 -13.91
C PHE A 72 8.22 -8.88 -14.06
N SER A 73 9.36 -8.24 -14.28
CA SER A 73 10.67 -8.88 -14.30
C SER A 73 11.35 -8.82 -12.92
N ARG A 74 12.42 -9.60 -12.75
CA ARG A 74 13.29 -9.46 -11.56
C ARG A 74 13.84 -8.03 -11.43
N LYS A 75 14.12 -7.36 -12.56
CA LYS A 75 14.63 -5.98 -12.55
C LYS A 75 13.59 -5.03 -11.97
N ASP A 76 12.32 -5.19 -12.35
CA ASP A 76 11.23 -4.36 -11.82
C ASP A 76 11.06 -4.57 -10.31
N TYR A 77 11.11 -5.83 -9.85
CA TYR A 77 11.05 -6.17 -8.43
C TYR A 77 12.22 -5.57 -7.61
N MET A 78 13.44 -5.62 -8.16
CA MET A 78 14.62 -4.99 -7.55
C MET A 78 14.48 -3.48 -7.46
N GLU A 79 13.91 -2.84 -8.49
CA GLU A 79 13.73 -1.39 -8.54
C GLU A 79 12.74 -0.91 -7.47
N TYR A 80 11.69 -1.69 -7.20
CA TYR A 80 10.72 -1.39 -6.13
C TYR A 80 11.35 -1.47 -4.74
N HIS A 81 12.05 -2.55 -4.42
CA HIS A 81 12.59 -2.82 -3.08
C HIS A 81 14.01 -2.28 -2.85
N LYS A 82 14.67 -1.80 -3.91
CA LYS A 82 16.08 -1.34 -3.89
C LYS A 82 17.05 -2.39 -3.32
N ILE A 83 16.81 -3.67 -3.62
CA ILE A 83 17.59 -4.81 -3.12
C ILE A 83 18.57 -5.38 -4.16
N ALA A 84 19.56 -6.13 -3.67
CA ALA A 84 20.53 -6.82 -4.51
C ALA A 84 19.91 -7.97 -5.34
N SER A 85 20.54 -8.28 -6.47
CA SER A 85 20.09 -9.31 -7.41
C SER A 85 19.96 -10.71 -6.79
N ALA A 86 20.89 -11.10 -5.91
CA ALA A 86 20.84 -12.40 -5.22
C ALA A 86 19.61 -12.50 -4.30
N THR A 87 19.35 -11.44 -3.54
CA THR A 87 18.21 -11.31 -2.62
C THR A 87 16.88 -11.35 -3.38
N ALA A 88 16.77 -10.59 -4.48
CA ALA A 88 15.59 -10.62 -5.34
C ALA A 88 15.36 -12.00 -5.98
N SER A 89 16.42 -12.67 -6.43
CA SER A 89 16.31 -14.00 -7.03
C SER A 89 15.83 -15.04 -6.01
N LEU A 90 16.30 -14.96 -4.77
CA LEU A 90 15.88 -15.86 -3.69
C LEU A 90 14.40 -15.68 -3.34
N ASP A 91 13.93 -14.43 -3.23
CA ASP A 91 12.52 -14.13 -2.96
C ASP A 91 11.59 -14.69 -4.02
N LEU A 92 11.87 -14.32 -5.29
CA LEU A 92 11.02 -14.70 -6.40
C LEU A 92 10.98 -16.22 -6.57
N LYS A 93 12.12 -16.88 -6.39
CA LYS A 93 12.18 -18.35 -6.38
C LYS A 93 11.31 -18.93 -5.25
N LYS A 94 11.48 -18.45 -4.00
CA LYS A 94 10.67 -18.92 -2.86
C LYS A 94 9.18 -18.69 -3.10
N ALA A 95 8.79 -17.57 -3.67
CA ALA A 95 7.40 -17.26 -3.95
C ALA A 95 6.81 -18.14 -5.06
N VAL A 96 7.59 -18.48 -6.09
CA VAL A 96 7.21 -19.49 -7.09
C VAL A 96 7.08 -20.88 -6.44
N ASP A 97 8.06 -21.30 -5.64
CA ASP A 97 8.05 -22.59 -4.95
C ASP A 97 6.85 -22.73 -4.00
N ARG A 98 6.41 -21.63 -3.38
CA ARG A 98 5.20 -21.55 -2.53
C ARG A 98 3.89 -21.42 -3.32
N GLY A 99 3.94 -21.28 -4.65
CA GLY A 99 2.76 -21.09 -5.49
C GLY A 99 2.10 -19.70 -5.37
N VAL A 100 2.80 -18.71 -4.81
CA VAL A 100 2.34 -17.31 -4.74
C VAL A 100 2.48 -16.63 -6.10
N LEU A 101 3.58 -16.92 -6.81
CA LEU A 101 3.87 -16.40 -8.14
C LEU A 101 3.87 -17.53 -9.17
N ILE A 102 3.48 -17.18 -10.39
CA ILE A 102 3.73 -17.98 -11.60
C ILE A 102 4.86 -17.30 -12.36
N ILE A 103 5.79 -18.10 -12.88
CA ILE A 103 6.87 -17.66 -13.75
C ILE A 103 6.62 -18.16 -15.19
N VAL A 104 6.81 -17.26 -16.15
CA VAL A 104 6.74 -17.56 -17.59
C VAL A 104 8.05 -17.11 -18.25
N GLY A 105 8.55 -17.91 -19.18
CA GLY A 105 9.83 -17.68 -19.87
C GLY A 105 11.04 -18.07 -19.03
N ASP A 106 12.24 -17.82 -19.56
CA ASP A 106 13.50 -18.22 -18.95
C ASP A 106 14.53 -17.08 -18.89
N LYS A 107 15.48 -17.19 -17.97
CA LYS A 107 16.63 -16.27 -17.84
C LYS A 107 16.21 -14.78 -17.83
N ILE A 108 16.60 -14.02 -18.84
CA ILE A 108 16.32 -12.58 -18.96
C ILE A 108 14.87 -12.29 -19.39
N ASN A 109 14.22 -13.29 -20.01
CA ASN A 109 12.83 -13.23 -20.45
C ASN A 109 11.86 -13.71 -19.38
N ALA A 110 12.36 -14.19 -18.23
CA ALA A 110 11.54 -14.56 -17.09
C ALA A 110 10.66 -13.38 -16.66
N ARG A 111 9.36 -13.64 -16.56
CA ARG A 111 8.34 -12.72 -16.07
C ARG A 111 7.50 -13.42 -15.01
N TYR A 112 7.14 -12.68 -13.99
CA TYR A 112 6.39 -13.13 -12.84
C TYR A 112 5.04 -12.43 -12.80
N ARG A 113 4.03 -13.15 -12.32
CA ARG A 113 2.71 -12.61 -11.97
C ARG A 113 2.18 -13.37 -10.76
N TYR A 114 1.29 -12.76 -9.99
CA TYR A 114 0.60 -13.47 -8.91
C TYR A 114 -0.29 -14.55 -9.50
N LYS A 115 -0.38 -15.64 -8.75
CA LYS A 115 -1.30 -16.73 -9.07
C LYS A 115 -2.73 -16.26 -8.77
N ASP A 116 -3.61 -16.43 -9.74
CA ASP A 116 -5.04 -16.14 -9.62
C ASP A 116 -5.86 -17.44 -9.56
N GLU A 117 -7.14 -17.33 -9.19
CA GLU A 117 -8.06 -18.49 -9.04
C GLU A 117 -8.18 -19.30 -10.34
N THR A 118 -8.11 -18.64 -11.49
CA THR A 118 -8.16 -19.25 -12.82
C THR A 118 -6.99 -20.19 -13.11
N ASP A 119 -5.85 -20.02 -12.43
CA ASP A 119 -4.67 -20.86 -12.59
C ASP A 119 -4.76 -22.18 -11.81
N VAL A 120 -5.77 -22.33 -10.95
CA VAL A 120 -6.02 -23.56 -10.19
C VAL A 120 -6.77 -24.59 -11.05
N VAL A 121 -7.48 -24.15 -12.09
CA VAL A 121 -8.36 -24.99 -12.93
C VAL A 121 -7.59 -25.83 -13.96
N PHE A 122 -6.28 -25.59 -14.13
CA PHE A 122 -5.42 -26.28 -15.11
C PHE A 122 -4.45 -27.31 -14.50
N LEU A 123 -4.68 -27.72 -13.25
CA LEU A 123 -3.96 -28.81 -12.57
C LEU A 123 -4.92 -29.97 -12.28
#